data_AF-A0A4Q1JHH4-F1
#
_entry.id   AF-A0A4Q1JHH4-F1
#
_cell.length_a   1.000
_cell.length_b   1.000
_cell.length_c   1.000
_cell.angle_alpha   90.00
_cell.angle_beta   90.00
_cell.angle_gamma   90.00
#
_symmetry.space_group_name_H-M   'P 1'
#
loop_
_entity.id
_entity.type
_entity.pdbx_description
1 polymer ?
#
loop_
_entity_poly.entity_id
_entity_poly.type
_entity_poly.pdbx_seq_one_letter_code
_entity_poly.pdbx_strand_id
1 'polypeptide(L)'
;MDKTNLYIVHNAIFSMNKIPLGDNRNMRPHLNKLFNNNYCFREHRLNILNPFQENTQSLPFIKNLGLIVFNPKSMRLSSSGCCERELLAQFLGGREEYNNPEAPLQNLVEIDEDWDEWNLFGYNAKLDDQRHNYLYFELAKSLPIKCIINGKCIATGKVHTHIYPFGYIVISFALNIDYSKTSENIKTILKETRLNRNNKNWKWRSKFGELPLSEILNNVKKSILESFFDSNSIPSTRITIETSIKHFDNIASELDNVLKGENQKFSIDEESNEYFKINPQGLLVNFSNERTNKSALRFFWKINTIFEYAFIQKRIMHDYKNYLTDKVQELKEYRFQLGKKLLEEDIAKFSVFEPTIPRFINDFNAHIKAASPFHRRIYYEIEKGINLKHDKEKFKTIINEWEQEIEKWEHPIKVLWKKFLSPLRSLLGG
;
A
#
# COMPACT_ATOMS: atom_id res chain seq x y z
N MET A 1 20.13 28.08 13.92
CA MET A 1 20.44 26.64 13.84
C MET A 1 19.92 26.13 12.52
N ASP A 2 20.81 25.74 11.61
CA ASP A 2 20.41 25.24 10.30
C ASP A 2 19.58 23.96 10.45
N LYS A 3 18.35 23.99 9.94
CA LYS A 3 17.43 22.85 9.93
C LYS A 3 17.95 21.85 8.87
N THR A 4 18.87 20.96 9.24
CA THR A 4 19.65 20.11 8.32
C THR A 4 19.18 18.64 8.25
N ASN A 5 17.97 18.33 8.69
CA ASN A 5 17.52 16.93 8.73
C ASN A 5 17.02 16.46 7.35
N LEU A 6 17.81 15.61 6.69
CA LEU A 6 17.36 14.84 5.54
C LEU A 6 16.48 13.71 6.05
N TYR A 7 15.26 13.65 5.53
CA TYR A 7 14.30 12.62 5.92
C TYR A 7 13.99 11.74 4.71
N ILE A 8 14.28 10.44 4.83
CA ILE A 8 14.12 9.47 3.75
C ILE A 8 13.15 8.39 4.20
N VAL A 9 12.17 8.07 3.36
CA VAL A 9 11.25 6.96 3.56
C VAL A 9 11.42 5.98 2.41
N HIS A 10 11.83 4.76 2.71
CA HIS A 10 11.81 3.67 1.72
C HIS A 10 10.58 2.79 1.99
N ASN A 11 9.64 2.71 1.05
CA ASN A 11 8.52 1.78 1.16
C ASN A 11 8.82 0.53 0.34
N ALA A 12 8.75 -0.63 0.99
CA ALA A 12 8.88 -1.94 0.35
C ALA A 12 7.52 -2.63 0.33
N ILE A 13 6.96 -2.85 -0.86
CA ILE A 13 5.63 -3.45 -1.04
C ILE A 13 5.75 -4.87 -1.58
N PHE A 14 4.97 -5.78 -1.01
CA PHE A 14 4.78 -7.12 -1.55
C PHE A 14 3.34 -7.61 -1.34
N SER A 15 2.89 -8.48 -2.25
CA SER A 15 1.59 -9.16 -2.13
C SER A 15 1.71 -10.34 -1.18
N MET A 16 0.63 -10.65 -0.47
CA MET A 16 0.50 -11.87 0.35
C MET A 16 -0.09 -13.04 -0.44
N ASN A 17 -0.64 -12.74 -1.61
CA ASN A 17 -1.36 -13.69 -2.44
C ASN A 17 -0.68 -13.81 -3.81
N LYS A 18 -0.83 -14.99 -4.42
CA LYS A 18 -0.47 -15.20 -5.83
C LYS A 18 -1.44 -14.45 -6.76
N ILE A 19 -2.73 -14.44 -6.41
CA ILE A 19 -3.78 -13.67 -7.08
C ILE A 19 -4.03 -12.41 -6.23
N PRO A 20 -3.84 -11.19 -6.76
CA PRO A 20 -4.18 -9.97 -6.05
C PRO A 20 -5.63 -10.01 -5.56
N LEU A 21 -5.90 -9.59 -4.33
CA LEU A 21 -7.24 -9.60 -3.71
C LEU A 21 -7.91 -10.98 -3.52
N GLY A 22 -7.31 -12.07 -3.99
CA GLY A 22 -7.90 -13.41 -3.87
C GLY A 22 -7.87 -13.98 -2.45
N ASP A 23 -8.72 -14.96 -2.17
CA ASP A 23 -8.78 -15.63 -0.88
C ASP A 23 -7.48 -16.38 -0.56
N ASN A 24 -7.02 -16.27 0.69
CA ASN A 24 -5.80 -16.93 1.13
C ASN A 24 -6.09 -18.13 2.04
N ARG A 25 -6.40 -19.28 1.43
CA ARG A 25 -6.80 -20.50 2.14
C ARG A 25 -5.70 -21.11 3.02
N ASN A 26 -4.44 -20.73 2.80
CA ASN A 26 -3.30 -21.27 3.53
C ASN A 26 -2.86 -20.38 4.70
N MET A 27 -3.58 -19.28 4.97
CA MET A 27 -3.26 -18.39 6.08
C MET A 27 -3.67 -19.01 7.42
N ARG A 28 -2.85 -18.83 8.44
CA ARG A 28 -3.13 -19.34 9.79
C ARG A 28 -4.43 -18.76 10.36
N PRO A 29 -5.24 -19.55 11.08
CA PRO A 29 -6.59 -19.14 11.50
C PRO A 29 -6.67 -17.81 12.26
N HIS A 30 -5.69 -17.51 13.12
CA HIS A 30 -5.68 -16.29 13.94
C HIS A 30 -5.46 -15.01 13.14
N LEU A 31 -4.88 -15.08 11.94
CA LEU A 31 -4.71 -13.95 11.01
C LEU A 31 -5.68 -14.00 9.83
N ASN A 32 -6.29 -15.16 9.59
CA ASN A 32 -7.25 -15.40 8.53
C ASN A 32 -8.41 -14.39 8.52
N LYS A 33 -8.90 -14.00 9.71
CA LYS A 33 -9.99 -13.02 9.86
C LYS A 33 -9.66 -11.64 9.29
N LEU A 34 -8.39 -11.25 9.25
CA LEU A 34 -7.98 -9.95 8.69
C LEU A 34 -8.15 -9.91 7.15
N PHE A 35 -7.97 -11.05 6.48
CA PHE A 35 -7.85 -11.11 5.01
C PHE A 35 -9.02 -11.80 4.32
N ASN A 36 -9.75 -12.66 5.02
CA ASN A 36 -10.82 -13.47 4.42
C ASN A 36 -12.20 -13.18 5.05
N ASN A 37 -12.33 -12.12 5.85
CA ASN A 37 -13.62 -11.66 6.35
C ASN A 37 -14.03 -10.34 5.69
N ASN A 38 -15.18 -10.34 5.02
CA ASN A 38 -15.80 -9.15 4.42
C ASN A 38 -16.11 -8.04 5.42
N TYR A 39 -16.06 -8.33 6.72
CA TYR A 39 -16.28 -7.40 7.81
C TYR A 39 -15.03 -7.22 8.68
N CYS A 40 -13.82 -7.34 8.11
CA CYS A 40 -12.55 -7.36 8.85
C CYS A 40 -12.40 -6.22 9.89
N PHE A 41 -12.73 -4.97 9.56
CA PHE A 41 -12.65 -3.87 10.53
C PHE A 41 -13.67 -3.98 11.67
N ARG A 42 -14.84 -4.60 11.43
CA ARG A 42 -15.89 -4.83 12.44
C ARG A 42 -15.51 -5.91 13.44
N GLU A 43 -14.84 -6.97 12.98
CA GLU A 43 -14.37 -8.08 13.82
C GLU A 43 -13.20 -7.67 14.71
N HIS A 44 -12.37 -6.74 14.24
CA HIS A 44 -11.20 -6.27 14.98
C HIS A 44 -11.49 -5.01 15.82
N ARG A 45 -12.77 -4.70 16.10
CA ARG A 45 -13.19 -3.49 16.82
C ARG A 45 -12.55 -3.31 18.20
N LEU A 46 -12.37 -4.39 18.97
CA LEU A 46 -11.69 -4.33 20.28
C LEU A 46 -10.23 -3.86 20.16
N ASN A 47 -9.59 -4.13 19.01
CA ASN A 47 -8.21 -3.71 18.73
C ASN A 47 -8.11 -2.22 18.41
N ILE A 48 -9.23 -1.59 18.03
CA ILE A 48 -9.32 -0.16 17.71
C ILE A 48 -9.27 0.67 19.01
N LEU A 49 -9.90 0.16 20.07
CA LEU A 49 -10.13 0.89 21.33
C LEU A 49 -8.93 0.77 22.27
N ASN A 50 -8.49 -0.47 22.51
CA ASN A 50 -7.42 -0.81 23.44
C ASN A 50 -6.27 -1.56 22.76
N PRO A 51 -5.55 -0.92 21.80
CA PRO A 51 -4.45 -1.54 21.06
C PRO A 51 -3.25 -1.99 21.92
N PHE A 52 -3.27 -1.72 23.24
CA PHE A 52 -2.14 -1.94 24.15
C PHE A 52 -2.50 -2.70 25.44
N GLN A 53 -3.73 -3.19 25.61
CA GLN A 53 -4.05 -4.04 26.79
C GLN A 53 -3.46 -5.44 26.60
N GLU A 54 -2.90 -6.02 27.68
CA GLU A 54 -2.08 -7.25 27.64
C GLU A 54 -2.88 -8.56 27.71
N ASN A 55 -4.20 -8.52 27.98
CA ASN A 55 -5.06 -9.72 28.04
C ASN A 55 -5.52 -10.19 26.64
N THR A 56 -4.57 -10.54 25.77
CA THR A 56 -4.78 -10.61 24.31
C THR A 56 -4.43 -11.95 23.67
N GLN A 57 -4.84 -13.06 24.27
CA GLN A 57 -4.69 -14.39 23.66
C GLN A 57 -5.41 -14.54 22.29
N SER A 58 -6.27 -13.59 21.91
CA SER A 58 -7.02 -13.59 20.65
C SER A 58 -6.56 -12.57 19.60
N LEU A 59 -5.55 -11.73 19.89
CA LEU A 59 -5.18 -10.65 18.97
C LEU A 59 -4.17 -11.09 17.90
N PRO A 60 -4.30 -10.57 16.66
CA PRO A 60 -3.37 -10.86 15.59
C PRO A 60 -1.96 -10.37 15.97
N PHE A 61 -0.98 -11.26 15.94
CA PHE A 61 0.39 -11.01 16.36
C PHE A 61 1.38 -11.53 15.33
N ILE A 62 2.43 -10.75 15.06
CA ILE A 62 3.53 -11.17 14.20
C ILE A 62 4.73 -11.54 15.07
N LYS A 63 5.19 -12.78 14.96
CA LYS A 63 6.37 -13.31 15.65
C LYS A 63 7.53 -12.34 15.52
N ASN A 64 8.22 -12.08 16.63
CA ASN A 64 9.32 -11.12 16.75
C ASN A 64 8.96 -9.65 16.51
N LEU A 65 7.83 -9.31 15.87
CA LEU A 65 7.47 -7.93 15.50
C LEU A 65 6.50 -7.27 16.47
N GLY A 66 5.47 -7.97 16.93
CA GLY A 66 4.50 -7.45 17.88
C GLY A 66 3.05 -7.60 17.44
N LEU A 67 2.16 -7.00 18.23
CA LEU A 67 0.72 -6.97 17.98
C LEU A 67 0.38 -6.14 16.74
N ILE A 68 -0.60 -6.62 15.98
CA ILE A 68 -1.24 -5.89 14.88
C ILE A 68 -2.44 -5.13 15.45
N VAL A 69 -2.48 -3.83 15.18
CA VAL A 69 -3.51 -2.91 15.67
C VAL A 69 -4.05 -2.07 14.54
N PHE A 70 -5.25 -1.54 14.72
CA PHE A 70 -5.78 -0.53 13.83
C PHE A 70 -5.58 0.85 14.49
N ASN A 71 -4.81 1.72 13.84
CA ASN A 71 -4.50 3.03 14.37
C ASN A 71 -4.84 4.13 13.35
N PRO A 72 -6.00 4.76 13.44
CA PRO A 72 -6.40 5.83 12.50
C PRO A 72 -5.52 7.08 12.58
N LYS A 73 -4.84 7.31 13.73
CA LYS A 73 -4.03 8.51 13.92
C LYS A 73 -2.77 8.49 13.04
N SER A 74 -2.34 7.33 12.56
CA SER A 74 -1.26 7.22 11.56
C SER A 74 -1.74 7.48 10.14
N MET A 75 -3.05 7.39 9.88
CA MET A 75 -3.66 7.58 8.54
C MET A 75 -3.80 9.06 8.15
N ARG A 76 -3.70 10.00 9.09
CA ARG A 76 -3.33 11.44 8.94
C ARG A 76 -3.94 12.28 7.80
N LEU A 77 -5.05 11.88 7.18
CA LEU A 77 -5.66 12.65 6.08
C LEU A 77 -6.75 13.64 6.52
N SER A 78 -7.28 13.56 7.75
CA SER A 78 -8.20 14.59 8.28
C SER A 78 -7.45 15.77 8.93
N SER A 79 -8.02 16.97 8.80
CA SER A 79 -7.58 18.21 9.44
C SER A 79 -8.24 18.46 10.80
N SER A 80 -9.39 17.85 11.05
CA SER A 80 -10.09 17.85 12.34
C SER A 80 -9.37 16.95 13.34
N GLY A 81 -9.27 17.41 14.58
CA GLY A 81 -8.56 16.74 15.67
C GLY A 81 -9.01 15.30 15.89
N CYS A 82 -8.17 14.54 16.60
CA CYS A 82 -8.39 13.15 17.00
C CYS A 82 -9.88 12.80 17.12
N CYS A 83 -10.44 12.01 16.19
CA CYS A 83 -11.66 11.28 16.49
C CYS A 83 -11.40 10.53 17.80
N GLU A 84 -12.32 10.67 18.76
CA GLU A 84 -12.34 9.79 19.91
C GLU A 84 -12.37 8.36 19.38
N ARG A 85 -11.53 7.49 19.96
CA ARG A 85 -11.36 6.12 19.44
C ARG A 85 -12.67 5.34 19.43
N GLU A 86 -13.56 5.69 20.35
CA GLU A 86 -14.89 5.12 20.48
C GLU A 86 -15.78 5.48 19.29
N LEU A 87 -15.87 6.76 18.92
CA LEU A 87 -16.63 7.22 17.76
C LEU A 87 -16.10 6.60 16.46
N LEU A 88 -14.77 6.47 16.32
CA LEU A 88 -14.23 5.76 15.16
C LEU A 88 -14.52 4.26 15.18
N ALA A 89 -14.47 3.61 16.35
CA ALA A 89 -14.83 2.20 16.45
C ALA A 89 -16.31 1.98 16.11
N GLN A 90 -17.20 2.89 16.50
CA GLN A 90 -18.61 2.91 16.07
C GLN A 90 -18.73 3.10 14.56
N PHE A 91 -18.01 4.06 13.98
CA PHE A 91 -18.00 4.34 12.53
C PHE A 91 -17.52 3.15 11.68
N LEU A 92 -16.44 2.49 12.12
CA LEU A 92 -15.88 1.33 11.44
C LEU A 92 -16.69 0.05 11.73
N GLY A 93 -17.36 -0.01 12.87
CA GLY A 93 -18.18 -1.13 13.32
C GLY A 93 -19.62 -1.12 12.80
N GLY A 94 -20.18 0.05 12.49
CA GLY A 94 -21.57 0.25 12.07
C GLY A 94 -22.62 0.00 13.17
N ARG A 95 -22.33 0.33 14.44
CA ARG A 95 -23.21 0.06 15.62
C ARG A 95 -23.14 1.17 16.67
N GLU A 96 -24.25 1.46 17.35
CA GLU A 96 -24.32 2.39 18.50
C GLU A 96 -23.47 1.91 19.68
N GLU A 97 -23.72 0.68 20.13
CA GLU A 97 -22.96 0.05 21.21
C GLU A 97 -21.82 -0.80 20.65
N TYR A 98 -20.69 -0.16 20.37
CA TYR A 98 -19.53 -0.85 19.78
C TYR A 98 -19.00 -2.01 20.66
N ASN A 99 -19.23 -1.98 21.97
CA ASN A 99 -18.86 -3.02 22.93
C ASN A 99 -19.79 -4.25 22.91
N ASN A 100 -20.97 -4.15 22.30
CA ASN A 100 -22.01 -5.17 22.35
C ASN A 100 -22.12 -5.93 20.99
N PRO A 101 -21.66 -7.20 20.89
CA PRO A 101 -21.77 -8.02 19.68
C PRO A 101 -23.22 -8.35 19.27
N GLU A 102 -24.20 -8.14 20.15
CA GLU A 102 -25.62 -8.38 19.86
C GLU A 102 -26.38 -7.10 19.48
N ALA A 103 -25.76 -5.92 19.64
CA ALA A 103 -26.40 -4.66 19.27
C ALA A 103 -26.77 -4.64 17.77
N PRO A 104 -27.97 -4.15 17.41
CA PRO A 104 -28.41 -4.09 16.03
C PRO A 104 -27.46 -3.23 15.19
N LEU A 105 -27.30 -3.63 13.93
CA LEU A 105 -26.61 -2.80 12.95
C LEU A 105 -27.45 -1.54 12.74
N GLN A 106 -26.84 -0.36 12.83
CA GLN A 106 -27.53 0.85 12.41
C GLN A 106 -27.77 0.79 10.90
N ASN A 107 -28.93 1.24 10.46
CA ASN A 107 -29.11 1.62 9.07
C ASN A 107 -28.16 2.78 8.79
N LEU A 108 -27.05 2.51 8.07
CA LEU A 108 -26.05 3.50 7.67
C LEU A 108 -26.63 4.69 6.86
N VAL A 109 -27.92 4.64 6.53
CA VAL A 109 -28.69 5.68 5.83
C VAL A 109 -29.20 6.77 6.79
N GLU A 110 -29.33 6.47 8.09
CA GLU A 110 -29.74 7.43 9.14
C GLU A 110 -28.55 8.05 9.89
N ILE A 111 -27.32 7.79 9.43
CA ILE A 111 -26.13 8.46 9.96
C ILE A 111 -26.14 9.88 9.39
N ASP A 112 -26.46 10.84 10.26
CA ASP A 112 -26.59 12.28 10.06
C ASP A 112 -25.65 12.89 8.99
N GLU A 113 -26.14 13.90 8.28
CA GLU A 113 -25.34 14.74 7.36
C GLU A 113 -24.10 15.34 8.04
N ASP A 114 -24.09 15.44 9.38
CA ASP A 114 -22.95 15.90 10.18
C ASP A 114 -21.74 14.94 10.16
N TRP A 115 -21.91 13.69 9.72
CA TRP A 115 -20.81 12.75 9.55
C TRP A 115 -20.03 12.95 8.23
N ASP A 116 -20.46 13.84 7.32
CA ASP A 116 -19.64 14.25 6.17
C ASP A 116 -18.33 14.94 6.60
N GLU A 117 -18.25 15.45 7.82
CA GLU A 117 -17.00 15.93 8.43
C GLU A 117 -16.00 14.79 8.72
N TRP A 118 -16.45 13.54 8.74
CA TRP A 118 -15.71 12.32 9.07
C TRP A 118 -15.21 11.58 7.84
N ASN A 119 -14.98 12.30 6.74
CA ASN A 119 -14.39 11.81 5.50
C ASN A 119 -12.98 11.22 5.72
N LEU A 120 -12.93 10.02 6.30
CA LEU A 120 -11.72 9.22 6.40
C LEU A 120 -11.39 8.76 4.98
N PHE A 121 -10.42 9.44 4.39
CA PHE A 121 -9.99 9.14 3.04
C PHE A 121 -9.69 7.64 2.88
N GLY A 122 -10.35 7.02 1.91
CA GLY A 122 -10.19 5.60 1.62
C GLY A 122 -11.10 4.66 2.42
N TYR A 123 -12.08 5.17 3.17
CA TYR A 123 -13.11 4.35 3.83
C TYR A 123 -14.51 4.60 3.27
N ASN A 124 -15.24 3.53 2.97
CA ASN A 124 -16.63 3.50 2.55
C ASN A 124 -17.37 2.38 3.32
N ALA A 125 -18.20 2.80 4.28
CA ALA A 125 -19.01 1.89 5.09
C ALA A 125 -20.06 1.11 4.28
N LYS A 126 -20.42 1.59 3.07
CA LYS A 126 -21.42 0.97 2.19
C LYS A 126 -20.87 -0.17 1.33
N LEU A 127 -19.57 -0.47 1.42
CA LEU A 127 -18.98 -1.62 0.71
C LEU A 127 -19.45 -2.94 1.35
N ASP A 128 -19.94 -3.88 0.53
CA ASP A 128 -20.29 -5.23 1.01
C ASP A 128 -19.07 -6.00 1.53
N ASP A 129 -17.90 -5.69 0.97
CA ASP A 129 -16.62 -6.23 1.38
C ASP A 129 -15.71 -5.10 1.88
N GLN A 130 -15.63 -4.99 3.21
CA GLN A 130 -14.85 -3.99 3.90
C GLN A 130 -13.34 -4.17 3.71
N ARG A 131 -12.86 -5.32 3.21
CA ARG A 131 -11.44 -5.49 2.87
C ARG A 131 -11.00 -4.55 1.76
N HIS A 132 -11.92 -4.12 0.90
CA HIS A 132 -11.65 -3.22 -0.23
C HIS A 132 -11.48 -1.75 0.16
N ASN A 133 -11.64 -1.40 1.44
CA ASN A 133 -11.23 -0.08 1.92
C ASN A 133 -9.71 0.08 1.82
N TYR A 134 -9.24 1.31 1.60
CA TYR A 134 -7.81 1.69 1.54
C TYR A 134 -7.26 1.96 2.94
N LEU A 135 -7.77 1.21 3.90
CA LEU A 135 -7.35 1.25 5.28
C LEU A 135 -6.37 0.10 5.54
N TYR A 136 -5.38 0.34 6.40
CA TYR A 136 -4.41 -0.65 6.83
C TYR A 136 -4.44 -0.82 8.35
N PHE A 137 -4.08 -2.02 8.78
CA PHE A 137 -3.61 -2.27 10.13
C PHE A 137 -2.11 -2.00 10.21
N GLU A 138 -1.58 -1.70 11.40
CA GLU A 138 -0.15 -1.50 11.61
C GLU A 138 0.37 -2.29 12.82
N LEU A 139 1.69 -2.41 12.93
CA LEU A 139 2.29 -2.92 14.17
C LEU A 139 2.19 -1.88 15.28
N ALA A 140 1.73 -2.30 16.46
CA ALA A 140 1.51 -1.43 17.62
C ALA A 140 2.76 -0.64 18.04
N LYS A 141 3.94 -1.24 17.86
CA LYS A 141 5.23 -0.61 18.12
C LYS A 141 6.10 -0.67 16.87
N SER A 142 6.46 0.49 16.33
CA SER A 142 7.44 0.59 15.25
C SER A 142 8.79 0.04 15.71
N LEU A 143 9.53 -0.66 14.85
CA LEU A 143 10.86 -1.17 15.15
C LEU A 143 11.90 -0.04 15.03
N PRO A 144 12.54 0.41 16.12
CA PRO A 144 13.60 1.40 16.04
C PRO A 144 14.86 0.82 15.38
N ILE A 145 15.53 1.65 14.58
CA ILE A 145 16.82 1.33 13.96
C ILE A 145 17.79 2.52 14.12
N LYS A 146 19.08 2.24 14.24
CA LYS A 146 20.13 3.27 14.37
C LYS A 146 21.35 2.89 13.54
N CYS A 147 21.92 3.85 12.81
CA CYS A 147 23.20 3.67 12.13
C CYS A 147 24.30 4.33 12.96
N ILE A 148 25.29 3.53 13.36
CA ILE A 148 26.45 3.97 14.13
C ILE A 148 27.68 3.72 13.28
N ILE A 149 28.45 4.77 13.01
CA ILE A 149 29.71 4.71 12.27
C ILE A 149 30.79 5.34 13.15
N ASN A 150 31.88 4.61 13.40
CA ASN A 150 33.00 5.05 14.23
C ASN A 150 32.55 5.56 15.63
N GLY A 151 31.60 4.84 16.25
CA GLY A 151 31.05 5.21 17.57
C GLY A 151 30.05 6.36 17.55
N LYS A 152 29.85 7.07 16.43
CA LYS A 152 28.89 8.17 16.31
C LYS A 152 27.58 7.70 15.66
N CYS A 153 26.45 8.06 16.26
CA CYS A 153 25.14 7.85 15.64
C CYS A 153 24.93 8.90 14.54
N ILE A 154 24.92 8.46 13.28
CA ILE A 154 24.76 9.35 12.11
C ILE A 154 23.34 9.36 11.56
N ALA A 155 22.55 8.33 11.87
CA ALA A 155 21.16 8.24 11.46
C ALA A 155 20.34 7.45 12.46
N THR A 156 19.09 7.84 12.59
CA THR A 156 18.08 7.12 13.38
C THR A 156 16.88 6.86 12.49
N GLY A 157 16.11 5.82 12.79
CA GLY A 157 14.92 5.53 12.01
C GLY A 157 13.96 4.61 12.71
N LYS A 158 12.83 4.40 12.05
CA LYS A 158 11.77 3.49 12.45
C LYS A 158 11.32 2.68 11.25
N VAL A 159 11.08 1.40 11.48
CA VAL A 159 10.42 0.54 10.51
C VAL A 159 8.95 0.45 10.90
N HIS A 160 8.08 0.87 9.99
CA HIS A 160 6.63 0.74 10.06
C HIS A 160 6.20 -0.42 9.16
N THR A 161 5.08 -1.04 9.50
CA THR A 161 4.51 -2.12 8.69
C THR A 161 3.03 -1.86 8.58
N HIS A 162 2.56 -1.61 7.37
CA HIS A 162 1.15 -1.45 7.03
C HIS A 162 0.65 -2.73 6.39
N ILE A 163 -0.48 -3.23 6.88
CA ILE A 163 -1.08 -4.50 6.53
C ILE A 163 -2.46 -4.18 5.96
N TYR A 164 -2.57 -4.27 4.64
CA TYR A 164 -3.80 -4.00 3.92
C TYR A 164 -4.63 -5.29 3.82
N PRO A 165 -5.87 -5.31 4.34
CA PRO A 165 -6.75 -6.50 4.32
C PRO A 165 -6.97 -7.12 2.94
N PHE A 166 -6.87 -6.31 1.89
CA PHE A 166 -6.96 -6.73 0.50
C PHE A 166 -5.70 -7.48 -0.01
N GLY A 167 -4.77 -7.86 0.88
CA GLY A 167 -3.69 -8.81 0.57
C GLY A 167 -2.34 -8.19 0.24
N TYR A 168 -2.07 -6.96 0.68
CA TYR A 168 -0.80 -6.26 0.46
C TYR A 168 -0.15 -5.83 1.77
N ILE A 169 1.17 -5.83 1.80
CA ILE A 169 1.95 -5.37 2.94
C ILE A 169 2.97 -4.34 2.47
N VAL A 170 3.06 -3.24 3.21
CA VAL A 170 4.05 -2.17 3.03
C VAL A 170 4.96 -2.13 4.24
N ILE A 171 6.27 -2.23 4.03
CA ILE A 171 7.28 -2.04 5.07
C ILE A 171 7.99 -0.71 4.79
N SER A 172 7.77 0.28 5.66
CA SER A 172 8.31 1.63 5.49
C SER A 172 9.49 1.86 6.43
N PHE A 173 10.66 2.09 5.86
CA PHE A 173 11.87 2.51 6.58
C PHE A 173 11.95 4.03 6.59
N ALA A 174 11.52 4.64 7.70
CA ALA A 174 11.58 6.08 7.91
C ALA A 174 12.87 6.47 8.61
N LEU A 175 13.78 7.14 7.89
CA LEU A 175 15.13 7.46 8.30
C LEU A 175 15.27 8.98 8.47
N ASN A 176 15.77 9.38 9.64
CA ASN A 176 16.19 10.74 9.94
C ASN A 176 17.71 10.76 10.02
N ILE A 177 18.34 11.49 9.11
CA ILE A 177 19.79 11.49 8.91
C ILE A 177 20.35 12.86 9.29
N ASP A 178 21.31 12.85 10.20
CA ASP A 178 22.00 14.04 10.67
C ASP A 178 23.38 14.11 9.98
N TYR A 179 23.49 14.95 8.96
CA TYR A 179 24.69 14.98 8.12
C TYR A 179 24.95 16.35 7.46
N SER A 180 26.20 16.56 7.02
CA SER A 180 26.61 17.77 6.28
C SER A 180 26.09 17.79 4.84
N LYS A 181 25.67 18.97 4.38
CA LYS A 181 24.93 19.22 3.12
C LYS A 181 25.79 19.21 1.84
N THR A 182 26.84 18.40 1.74
CA THR A 182 27.55 18.32 0.44
C THR A 182 26.85 17.35 -0.50
N SER A 183 26.83 17.67 -1.80
CA SER A 183 26.28 16.80 -2.85
C SER A 183 26.79 15.36 -2.76
N GLU A 184 28.09 15.20 -2.55
CA GLU A 184 28.76 13.90 -2.49
C GLU A 184 28.30 13.08 -1.27
N ASN A 185 28.10 13.76 -0.14
CA ASN A 185 27.60 13.13 1.07
C ASN A 185 26.16 12.66 0.89
N ILE A 186 25.33 13.44 0.20
CA ILE A 186 23.93 13.07 -0.07
C ILE A 186 23.85 11.89 -1.03
N LYS A 187 24.65 11.90 -2.10
CA LYS A 187 24.78 10.73 -3.00
C LYS A 187 25.23 9.48 -2.24
N THR A 188 26.19 9.63 -1.32
CA THR A 188 26.65 8.54 -0.45
C THR A 188 25.54 8.05 0.46
N ILE A 189 24.83 8.94 1.14
CA ILE A 189 23.68 8.61 2.00
C ILE A 189 22.65 7.81 1.21
N LEU A 190 22.18 8.35 0.08
CA LEU A 190 21.16 7.72 -0.75
C LEU A 190 21.64 6.41 -1.35
N LYS A 191 22.94 6.30 -1.64
CA LYS A 191 23.54 5.03 -2.00
C LYS A 191 23.43 4.09 -0.82
N GLU A 192 23.92 4.43 0.36
CA GLU A 192 24.03 3.56 1.53
C GLU A 192 22.66 3.14 2.11
N THR A 193 21.61 3.96 1.99
CA THR A 193 20.28 3.64 2.52
C THR A 193 19.38 2.83 1.58
N ARG A 194 19.76 2.62 0.31
CA ARG A 194 18.96 1.84 -0.65
C ARG A 194 18.79 0.38 -0.21
N LEU A 195 17.52 -0.06 -0.13
CA LEU A 195 17.12 -1.41 0.29
C LEU A 195 17.44 -2.54 -0.70
N ASN A 196 17.68 -2.23 -1.98
CA ASN A 196 17.81 -3.24 -3.05
C ASN A 196 19.25 -3.50 -3.53
N ARG A 197 20.27 -3.01 -2.83
CA ARG A 197 21.66 -3.09 -3.29
C ARG A 197 22.51 -3.89 -2.33
N ASN A 198 23.01 -5.01 -2.83
CA ASN A 198 23.98 -5.87 -2.15
C ASN A 198 25.32 -5.10 -2.08
N ASN A 199 26.02 -5.18 -0.95
CA ASN A 199 27.26 -4.43 -0.61
C ASN A 199 27.00 -3.00 -0.10
N LYS A 200 26.46 -2.90 1.11
CA LYS A 200 26.39 -1.67 1.90
C LYS A 200 27.45 -1.68 2.99
N ASN A 201 28.07 -0.54 3.21
CA ASN A 201 29.00 -0.35 4.31
C ASN A 201 28.23 0.02 5.58
N TRP A 202 27.10 0.70 5.44
CA TRP A 202 26.29 1.12 6.58
C TRP A 202 25.54 -0.07 7.19
N LYS A 203 25.86 -0.34 8.46
CA LYS A 203 25.11 -1.28 9.29
C LYS A 203 24.17 -0.54 10.22
N TRP A 204 23.02 -1.16 10.45
CA TRP A 204 21.94 -0.62 11.24
C TRP A 204 21.67 -1.56 12.41
N ARG A 205 21.78 -1.02 13.61
CA ARG A 205 21.43 -1.72 14.84
C ARG A 205 19.91 -1.75 14.97
N SER A 206 19.37 -2.96 15.13
CA SER A 206 17.97 -3.25 15.38
C SER A 206 17.86 -4.43 16.35
N LYS A 207 16.64 -4.90 16.64
CA LYS A 207 16.46 -6.16 17.39
C LYS A 207 17.00 -7.40 16.65
N PHE A 208 17.19 -7.31 15.34
CA PHE A 208 17.75 -8.39 14.52
C PHE A 208 19.29 -8.36 14.51
N GLY A 209 19.92 -7.53 15.35
CA GLY A 209 21.36 -7.31 15.37
C GLY A 209 21.78 -6.12 14.52
N GLU A 210 23.06 -6.09 14.17
CA GLU A 210 23.70 -5.03 13.39
C GLU A 210 23.88 -5.47 11.93
N LEU A 211 22.91 -5.12 11.09
CA LEU A 211 22.77 -5.63 9.72
C LEU A 211 22.55 -4.49 8.71
N PRO A 212 22.86 -4.69 7.43
CA PRO A 212 22.40 -3.81 6.35
C PRO A 212 20.86 -3.68 6.32
N LEU A 213 20.32 -2.57 5.81
CA LEU A 213 18.87 -2.37 5.75
C LEU A 213 18.14 -3.43 4.91
N SER A 214 18.78 -3.95 3.85
CA SER A 214 18.24 -5.03 3.02
C SER A 214 18.02 -6.32 3.81
N GLU A 215 18.94 -6.64 4.72
CA GLU A 215 18.83 -7.81 5.59
C GLU A 215 17.80 -7.60 6.70
N ILE A 216 17.70 -6.38 7.24
CA ILE A 216 16.61 -6.03 8.17
C ILE A 216 15.25 -6.19 7.47
N LEU A 217 15.10 -5.69 6.24
CA LEU A 217 13.88 -5.87 5.43
C LEU A 217 13.56 -7.35 5.26
N ASN A 218 14.55 -8.19 4.92
CA ASN A 218 14.36 -9.63 4.76
C ASN A 218 13.93 -10.30 6.06
N ASN A 219 14.52 -9.92 7.21
CA ASN A 219 14.15 -10.47 8.52
C ASN A 219 12.74 -10.03 8.96
N VAL A 220 12.35 -8.78 8.69
CA VAL A 220 10.99 -8.29 8.92
C VAL A 220 10.00 -9.07 8.05
N LYS A 221 10.26 -9.14 6.74
CA LYS A 221 9.43 -9.89 5.79
C LYS A 221 9.31 -11.36 6.17
N LYS A 222 10.41 -12.01 6.52
CA LYS A 222 10.42 -13.41 6.97
C LYS A 222 9.54 -13.59 8.21
N SER A 223 9.68 -12.71 9.20
CA SER A 223 8.87 -12.75 10.43
C SER A 223 7.37 -12.60 10.13
N ILE A 224 7.01 -11.73 9.17
CA ILE A 224 5.63 -11.59 8.68
C ILE A 224 5.17 -12.89 8.03
N LEU A 225 5.88 -13.38 7.01
CA LEU A 225 5.46 -14.55 6.25
C LEU A 225 5.35 -15.82 7.13
N GLU A 226 6.29 -16.07 8.03
CA GLU A 226 6.26 -17.21 8.96
C GLU A 226 5.17 -17.11 10.03
N SER A 227 4.67 -15.89 10.30
CA SER A 227 3.52 -15.72 11.21
C SER A 227 2.20 -15.97 10.50
N PHE A 228 2.14 -15.64 9.21
CA PHE A 228 0.93 -15.76 8.39
C PHE A 228 0.74 -17.15 7.82
N PHE A 229 1.83 -17.85 7.49
CA PHE A 229 1.81 -19.10 6.74
C PHE A 229 2.62 -20.18 7.45
N ASP A 230 2.24 -21.43 7.21
CA ASP A 230 3.12 -22.56 7.51
C ASP A 230 4.28 -22.61 6.54
N SER A 231 5.43 -23.16 6.97
CA SER A 231 6.70 -23.15 6.21
C SER A 231 6.57 -23.67 4.78
N ASN A 232 5.68 -24.64 4.55
CA ASN A 232 5.47 -25.27 3.25
C ASN A 232 4.52 -24.47 2.34
N SER A 233 3.93 -23.39 2.84
CA SER A 233 2.89 -22.60 2.17
C SER A 233 3.30 -21.14 1.93
N ILE A 234 4.55 -20.77 2.25
CA ILE A 234 5.04 -19.40 2.09
C ILE A 234 5.08 -19.04 0.60
N PRO A 235 4.33 -18.02 0.15
CA PRO A 235 4.33 -17.61 -1.24
C PRO A 235 5.67 -16.98 -1.62
N SER A 236 6.13 -17.25 -2.85
CA SER A 236 7.21 -16.47 -3.46
C SER A 236 6.68 -15.08 -3.79
N THR A 237 7.20 -14.07 -3.11
CA THR A 237 6.69 -12.70 -3.21
C THR A 237 7.78 -11.75 -3.69
N ARG A 238 7.54 -11.10 -4.82
CA ARG A 238 8.41 -10.03 -5.33
C ARG A 238 8.20 -8.76 -4.50
N ILE A 239 9.30 -8.13 -4.10
CA ILE A 239 9.28 -6.85 -3.40
C ILE A 239 9.53 -5.74 -4.42
N THR A 240 8.71 -4.70 -4.39
CA THR A 240 8.98 -3.44 -5.09
C THR A 240 9.34 -2.38 -4.06
N ILE A 241 10.37 -1.57 -4.34
CA ILE A 241 10.84 -0.53 -3.44
C ILE A 241 10.69 0.82 -4.12
N GLU A 242 10.18 1.78 -3.38
CA GLU A 242 10.14 3.20 -3.72
C GLU A 242 10.81 4.04 -2.63
N THR A 243 11.18 5.28 -2.97
CA THR A 243 11.86 6.19 -2.03
C THR A 243 11.23 7.57 -2.06
N SER A 244 10.77 8.04 -0.89
CA SER A 244 10.29 9.40 -0.67
C SER A 244 11.30 10.19 0.14
N ILE A 245 11.58 11.44 -0.24
CA ILE A 245 12.58 12.28 0.40
C ILE A 245 11.96 13.62 0.76
N LYS A 246 12.13 14.06 2.01
CA LYS A 246 11.86 15.44 2.45
C LYS A 246 13.18 16.17 2.67
N HIS A 247 13.27 17.39 2.14
CA HIS A 247 14.38 18.30 2.38
C HIS A 247 13.94 19.76 2.40
N PHE A 248 14.91 20.66 2.64
CA PHE A 248 14.75 22.11 2.61
C PHE A 248 15.71 22.73 1.57
N ASP A 249 15.30 23.89 1.01
CA ASP A 249 15.74 24.59 -0.22
C ASP A 249 17.17 24.44 -0.76
N ASN A 250 18.19 24.24 0.06
CA ASN A 250 19.58 24.47 -0.40
C ASN A 250 20.23 23.31 -1.18
N ILE A 251 19.50 22.25 -1.53
CA ILE A 251 20.08 21.02 -2.13
C ILE A 251 19.25 20.48 -3.31
N ALA A 252 18.23 21.24 -3.71
CA ALA A 252 17.24 20.83 -4.69
C ALA A 252 17.85 20.45 -6.06
N SER A 253 18.76 21.27 -6.59
CA SER A 253 19.41 21.03 -7.89
C SER A 253 20.30 19.79 -7.92
N GLU A 254 20.85 19.38 -6.77
CA GLU A 254 21.72 18.21 -6.67
C GLU A 254 20.92 16.92 -6.47
N LEU A 255 19.79 17.02 -5.75
CA LEU A 255 18.81 15.96 -5.56
C LEU A 255 18.00 15.65 -6.84
N ASP A 256 17.95 16.58 -7.79
CA ASP A 256 17.27 16.37 -9.08
C ASP A 256 17.85 15.21 -9.89
N ASN A 257 19.13 14.89 -9.68
CA ASN A 257 19.80 13.76 -10.32
C ASN A 257 19.65 12.44 -9.55
N VAL A 258 19.05 12.46 -8.35
CA VAL A 258 18.91 11.29 -7.47
C VAL A 258 17.78 10.39 -7.93
N LEU A 259 16.64 10.99 -8.24
CA LEU A 259 15.52 10.33 -8.90
C LEU A 259 15.84 10.30 -10.38
N LYS A 260 16.35 9.16 -10.89
CA LYS A 260 16.75 9.07 -12.30
C LYS A 260 15.51 9.12 -13.20
N GLY A 261 15.54 9.96 -14.22
CA GLY A 261 14.52 10.07 -15.26
C GLY A 261 13.88 11.45 -15.32
N GLU A 262 12.93 11.60 -16.23
CA GLU A 262 12.12 12.83 -16.32
C GLU A 262 11.25 12.96 -15.06
N ASN A 263 11.47 14.05 -14.32
CA ASN A 263 10.75 14.34 -13.10
C ASN A 263 9.62 15.33 -13.40
N GLN A 264 8.40 15.02 -12.96
CA GLN A 264 7.31 15.99 -12.99
C GLN A 264 7.41 16.87 -11.76
N LYS A 265 7.64 18.17 -11.95
CA LYS A 265 7.67 19.17 -10.87
C LYS A 265 6.28 19.77 -10.70
N PHE A 266 5.81 19.80 -9.46
CA PHE A 266 4.56 20.44 -9.08
C PHE A 266 4.79 21.46 -7.97
N SER A 267 4.39 22.71 -8.21
CA SER A 267 4.49 23.78 -7.20
C SER A 267 3.41 23.60 -6.12
N ILE A 268 3.83 23.51 -4.86
CA ILE A 268 2.95 23.54 -3.70
C ILE A 268 2.62 25.00 -3.37
N ASP A 269 3.65 25.85 -3.40
CA ASP A 269 3.57 27.30 -3.18
C ASP A 269 4.69 27.97 -4.01
N GLU A 270 4.29 28.79 -4.97
CA GLU A 270 5.19 29.45 -5.90
C GLU A 270 6.01 30.55 -5.23
N GLU A 271 5.44 31.26 -4.25
CA GLU A 271 6.10 32.38 -3.57
C GLU A 271 7.24 31.88 -2.67
N SER A 272 7.01 30.76 -1.98
CA SER A 272 7.99 30.16 -1.08
C SER A 272 8.84 29.06 -1.74
N ASN A 273 8.72 28.87 -3.06
CA ASN A 273 9.42 27.85 -3.86
C ASN A 273 9.29 26.42 -3.27
N GLU A 274 8.14 26.12 -2.66
CA GLU A 274 7.81 24.78 -2.20
C GLU A 274 7.26 23.96 -3.35
N TYR A 275 7.76 22.74 -3.51
CA TYR A 275 7.32 21.88 -4.60
C TYR A 275 7.53 20.41 -4.25
N PHE A 276 6.91 19.53 -5.02
CA PHE A 276 7.36 18.15 -5.09
C PHE A 276 7.72 17.74 -6.51
N LYS A 277 8.68 16.81 -6.60
CA LYS A 277 9.08 16.14 -7.83
C LYS A 277 8.76 14.67 -7.70
N ILE A 278 8.26 14.08 -8.77
CA ILE A 278 7.85 12.69 -8.77
C ILE A 278 8.22 12.00 -10.07
N ASN A 279 8.61 10.74 -9.92
CA ASN A 279 8.83 9.81 -11.03
C ASN A 279 8.57 8.36 -10.56
N PRO A 280 8.71 7.34 -11.44
CA PRO A 280 8.47 5.96 -11.06
C PRO A 280 9.39 5.37 -9.97
N GLN A 281 10.49 6.05 -9.60
CA GLN A 281 11.42 5.61 -8.55
C GLN A 281 11.08 6.20 -7.18
N GLY A 282 10.33 7.31 -7.13
CA GLY A 282 10.11 8.00 -5.87
C GLY A 282 9.52 9.40 -5.94
N LEU A 283 9.47 10.02 -4.76
CA LEU A 283 8.93 11.34 -4.49
C LEU A 283 10.00 12.19 -3.78
N LEU A 284 10.15 13.44 -4.19
CA LEU A 284 10.99 14.43 -3.53
C LEU A 284 10.11 15.62 -3.15
N VAL A 285 10.11 16.03 -1.88
CA VAL A 285 9.36 17.21 -1.41
C VAL A 285 10.33 18.23 -0.85
N ASN A 286 10.36 19.40 -1.51
CA ASN A 286 11.12 20.56 -1.09
C ASN A 286 10.22 21.51 -0.30
N PHE A 287 10.71 21.93 0.87
CA PHE A 287 10.05 22.92 1.72
C PHE A 287 10.89 24.17 1.87
N SER A 288 10.22 25.29 2.11
CA SER A 288 10.87 26.56 2.37
C SER A 288 11.56 26.54 3.73
N ASN A 289 12.68 27.23 3.86
CA ASN A 289 13.38 27.35 5.16
C ASN A 289 12.51 28.03 6.24
N GLU A 290 11.50 28.81 5.83
CA GLU A 290 10.53 29.48 6.69
C GLU A 290 9.61 28.47 7.39
N ARG A 291 9.23 27.38 6.71
CA ARG A 291 8.38 26.35 7.28
C ARG A 291 9.03 25.69 8.50
N THR A 292 8.24 25.43 9.55
CA THR A 292 8.73 24.68 10.72
C THR A 292 8.94 23.21 10.35
N ASN A 293 9.99 22.57 10.90
CA ASN A 293 10.28 21.16 10.63
C ASN A 293 9.09 20.24 11.00
N LYS A 294 8.36 20.57 12.07
CA LYS A 294 7.17 19.84 12.51
C LYS A 294 6.03 19.94 11.49
N SER A 295 5.77 21.14 10.96
CA SER A 295 4.76 21.35 9.91
C SER A 295 5.14 20.65 8.60
N ALA A 296 6.38 20.83 8.16
CA ALA A 296 6.93 20.18 6.96
C ALA A 296 6.85 18.66 7.05
N LEU A 297 7.22 18.06 8.20
CA LEU A 297 7.14 16.62 8.39
C LEU A 297 5.70 16.10 8.39
N ARG A 298 4.75 16.83 9.02
CA ARG A 298 3.32 16.48 8.97
C ARG A 298 2.80 16.48 7.54
N PHE A 299 3.10 17.53 6.79
CA PHE A 299 2.67 17.66 5.39
C PHE A 299 3.33 16.61 4.49
N PHE A 300 4.64 16.37 4.65
CA PHE A 300 5.35 15.31 3.94
C PHE A 300 4.69 13.95 4.14
N TRP A 301 4.33 13.60 5.38
CA TRP A 301 3.64 12.34 5.66
C TRP A 301 2.26 12.26 5.00
N LYS A 302 1.52 13.38 4.91
CA LYS A 302 0.25 13.41 4.16
C LYS A 302 0.44 13.08 2.68
N ILE A 303 1.43 13.73 2.03
CA ILE A 303 1.76 13.44 0.63
C ILE A 303 2.26 11.99 0.49
N ASN A 304 3.12 11.53 1.38
CA ASN A 304 3.66 10.17 1.35
C ASN A 304 2.55 9.11 1.47
N THR A 305 1.50 9.34 2.26
CA THR A 305 0.35 8.44 2.34
C THR A 305 -0.42 8.38 1.02
N ILE A 306 -0.65 9.52 0.36
CA ILE A 306 -1.30 9.54 -0.97
C ILE A 306 -0.43 8.84 -2.01
N PHE A 307 0.88 9.05 -1.93
CA PHE A 307 1.87 8.39 -2.78
C PHE A 307 1.85 6.87 -2.59
N GLU A 308 1.83 6.40 -1.34
CA GLU A 308 1.71 4.98 -1.01
C GLU A 308 0.44 4.37 -1.61
N TYR A 309 -0.71 5.06 -1.54
CA TYR A 309 -1.95 4.57 -2.15
C TYR A 309 -1.86 4.43 -3.68
N ALA A 310 -1.36 5.45 -4.36
CA ALA A 310 -1.16 5.39 -5.81
C ALA A 310 -0.19 4.27 -6.20
N PHE A 311 0.85 4.06 -5.40
CA PHE A 311 1.84 3.02 -5.63
C PHE A 311 1.31 1.61 -5.36
N ILE A 312 0.49 1.41 -4.33
CA ILE A 312 -0.22 0.15 -4.10
C ILE A 312 -1.14 -0.16 -5.28
N GLN A 313 -1.91 0.82 -5.77
CA GLN A 313 -2.76 0.62 -6.94
C GLN A 313 -1.94 0.19 -8.16
N LYS A 314 -0.81 0.87 -8.41
CA LYS A 314 0.14 0.49 -9.46
C LYS A 314 0.63 -0.95 -9.29
N ARG A 315 0.94 -1.35 -8.06
CA ARG A 315 1.41 -2.70 -7.75
C ARG A 315 0.33 -3.76 -7.98
N ILE A 316 -0.91 -3.52 -7.53
CA ILE A 316 -2.06 -4.42 -7.78
C ILE A 316 -2.23 -4.66 -9.28
N MET A 317 -2.22 -3.58 -10.06
CA MET A 317 -2.35 -3.68 -11.51
C MET A 317 -1.20 -4.43 -12.15
N HIS A 318 0.03 -4.19 -11.71
CA HIS A 318 1.20 -4.91 -12.20
C HIS A 318 1.13 -6.40 -11.90
N ASP A 319 0.79 -6.77 -10.65
CA ASP A 319 0.66 -8.16 -10.24
C ASP A 319 -0.48 -8.86 -11.00
N TYR A 320 -1.61 -8.17 -11.17
CA TYR A 320 -2.74 -8.74 -11.89
C TYR A 320 -2.46 -8.89 -13.38
N LYS A 321 -1.76 -7.92 -13.99
CA LYS A 321 -1.28 -8.02 -15.37
C LYS A 321 -0.41 -9.27 -15.55
N ASN A 322 0.59 -9.46 -14.69
CA ASN A 322 1.48 -10.62 -14.76
C ASN A 322 0.70 -11.93 -14.62
N TYR A 323 -0.23 -11.98 -13.66
CA TYR A 323 -1.10 -13.13 -13.48
C TYR A 323 -1.93 -13.42 -14.74
N LEU A 324 -2.59 -12.42 -15.33
CA LEU A 324 -3.35 -12.60 -16.56
C LEU A 324 -2.46 -13.01 -17.73
N THR A 325 -1.25 -12.46 -17.86
CA THR A 325 -0.28 -12.86 -18.89
C THR A 325 0.08 -14.34 -18.78
N ASP A 326 0.39 -14.83 -17.57
CA ASP A 326 0.68 -16.24 -17.33
C ASP A 326 -0.53 -17.11 -17.72
N LYS A 327 -1.74 -16.66 -17.36
CA LYS A 327 -2.97 -17.37 -17.69
C LYS A 327 -3.27 -17.38 -19.19
N VAL A 328 -2.98 -16.30 -19.94
CA VAL A 328 -3.13 -16.27 -21.42
C VAL A 328 -2.21 -17.32 -22.02
N GLN A 329 -1.00 -17.44 -21.49
CA GLN A 329 -0.03 -18.42 -21.94
C GLN A 329 -0.51 -19.86 -21.65
N GLU A 330 -1.01 -20.13 -20.44
CA GLU A 330 -1.63 -21.42 -20.10
C GLU A 330 -2.79 -21.78 -21.05
N LEU A 331 -3.65 -20.80 -21.39
CA LEU A 331 -4.78 -21.00 -22.30
C LEU A 331 -4.32 -21.31 -23.74
N LYS A 332 -3.30 -20.59 -24.23
CA LYS A 332 -2.68 -20.86 -25.54
C LYS A 332 -2.11 -22.27 -25.59
N GLU A 333 -1.31 -22.65 -24.59
CA GLU A 333 -0.71 -23.99 -24.49
C GLU A 333 -1.78 -25.08 -24.46
N TYR A 334 -2.86 -24.87 -23.70
CA TYR A 334 -3.99 -25.80 -23.67
C TYR A 334 -4.66 -25.97 -25.04
N ARG A 335 -4.87 -24.87 -25.79
CA ARG A 335 -5.41 -24.93 -27.16
C ARG A 335 -4.55 -25.76 -28.11
N PHE A 336 -3.24 -25.67 -27.97
CA PHE A 336 -2.30 -26.38 -28.85
C PHE A 336 -2.05 -27.84 -28.44
N GLN A 337 -2.63 -28.31 -27.33
CA GLN A 337 -2.58 -29.74 -26.97
C GLN A 337 -3.49 -30.54 -27.91
N LEU A 338 -2.86 -31.34 -28.78
CA LEU A 338 -3.54 -32.26 -29.72
C LEU A 338 -4.59 -33.12 -28.99
N GLY A 339 -5.84 -33.06 -29.47
CA GLY A 339 -6.92 -33.94 -29.04
C GLY A 339 -7.71 -33.50 -27.80
N LYS A 340 -7.35 -32.39 -27.13
CA LYS A 340 -8.16 -31.87 -26.01
C LYS A 340 -9.21 -30.87 -26.49
N LYS A 341 -10.47 -31.15 -26.18
CA LYS A 341 -11.57 -30.18 -26.26
C LYS A 341 -11.77 -29.56 -24.88
N LEU A 342 -12.06 -28.27 -24.84
CA LEU A 342 -12.32 -27.54 -23.59
C LEU A 342 -13.67 -28.00 -23.02
N LEU A 343 -13.67 -28.57 -21.82
CA LEU A 343 -14.87 -28.98 -21.10
C LEU A 343 -15.43 -27.81 -20.27
N GLU A 344 -16.67 -27.90 -19.79
CA GLU A 344 -17.22 -26.90 -18.85
C GLU A 344 -16.38 -26.77 -17.57
N GLU A 345 -15.82 -27.88 -17.09
CA GLU A 345 -14.89 -27.90 -15.96
C GLU A 345 -13.60 -27.12 -16.25
N ASP A 346 -13.15 -27.10 -17.52
CA ASP A 346 -12.01 -26.29 -17.95
C ASP A 346 -12.38 -24.80 -17.96
N ILE A 347 -13.64 -24.43 -18.24
CA ILE A 347 -14.10 -23.04 -18.16
C ILE A 347 -13.99 -22.53 -16.72
N ALA A 348 -14.37 -23.34 -15.73
CA ALA A 348 -14.19 -22.98 -14.32
C ALA A 348 -12.70 -22.84 -13.96
N LYS A 349 -11.84 -23.72 -14.48
CA LYS A 349 -10.39 -23.67 -14.28
C LYS A 349 -9.73 -22.44 -14.92
N PHE A 350 -10.23 -22.01 -16.07
CA PHE A 350 -9.75 -20.83 -16.79
C PHE A 350 -10.49 -19.57 -16.38
N SER A 351 -11.50 -19.61 -15.50
CA SER A 351 -12.13 -18.41 -14.92
C SER A 351 -11.12 -17.67 -14.03
N VAL A 352 -10.20 -16.96 -14.68
CA VAL A 352 -9.06 -16.28 -14.08
C VAL A 352 -9.33 -14.81 -13.83
N PHE A 353 -10.52 -14.33 -14.19
CA PHE A 353 -10.92 -12.99 -13.83
C PHE A 353 -11.41 -12.95 -12.40
N GLU A 354 -10.68 -12.22 -11.56
CA GLU A 354 -11.04 -11.98 -10.18
C GLU A 354 -11.90 -10.70 -10.14
N PRO A 355 -13.24 -10.80 -10.02
CA PRO A 355 -14.15 -9.67 -10.16
C PRO A 355 -13.95 -8.59 -9.07
N THR A 356 -13.28 -8.94 -7.97
CA THR A 356 -12.97 -7.99 -6.90
C THR A 356 -11.94 -6.95 -7.32
N ILE A 357 -10.97 -7.27 -8.20
CA ILE A 357 -9.93 -6.33 -8.65
C ILE A 357 -10.52 -5.15 -9.45
N PRO A 358 -11.36 -5.40 -10.47
CA PRO A 358 -12.23 -4.39 -11.09
C PRO A 358 -12.94 -3.45 -10.13
N ARG A 359 -13.71 -4.03 -9.21
CA ARG A 359 -14.52 -3.31 -8.25
C ARG A 359 -13.64 -2.43 -7.38
N PHE A 360 -12.55 -2.99 -6.87
CA PHE A 360 -11.55 -2.27 -6.08
C PHE A 360 -10.93 -1.09 -6.83
N ILE A 361 -10.57 -1.22 -8.11
CA ILE A 361 -10.01 -0.09 -8.87
C ILE A 361 -11.05 1.03 -9.04
N ASN A 362 -12.31 0.67 -9.31
CA ASN A 362 -13.39 1.63 -9.45
C ASN A 362 -13.73 2.35 -8.15
N ASP A 363 -13.84 1.60 -7.05
CA ASP A 363 -14.10 2.13 -5.72
C ASP A 363 -13.00 3.12 -5.33
N PHE A 364 -11.73 2.82 -5.65
CA PHE A 364 -10.62 3.75 -5.40
C PHE A 364 -10.78 5.05 -6.18
N ASN A 365 -11.07 4.94 -7.48
CA ASN A 365 -11.25 6.11 -8.32
C ASN A 365 -12.44 6.96 -7.85
N ALA A 366 -13.50 6.33 -7.34
CA ALA A 366 -14.63 7.03 -6.72
C ALA A 366 -14.19 7.79 -5.45
N HIS A 367 -13.37 7.17 -4.59
CA HIS A 367 -12.78 7.85 -3.43
C HIS A 367 -11.93 9.06 -3.81
N ILE A 368 -11.08 8.94 -4.83
CA ILE A 368 -10.27 10.06 -5.33
C ILE A 368 -11.16 11.19 -5.86
N LYS A 369 -12.25 10.86 -6.55
CA LYS A 369 -13.21 11.85 -7.08
C LYS A 369 -13.93 12.61 -5.97
N ALA A 370 -14.25 11.92 -4.87
CA ALA A 370 -14.92 12.49 -3.70
C ALA A 370 -13.96 13.26 -2.77
N ALA A 371 -12.64 13.04 -2.87
CA ALA A 371 -11.66 13.74 -2.06
C ALA A 371 -11.62 15.25 -2.33
N SER A 372 -11.14 16.02 -1.35
CA SER A 372 -11.04 17.47 -1.49
C SER A 372 -10.19 17.87 -2.70
N PRO A 373 -10.46 19.03 -3.35
CA PRO A 373 -9.76 19.47 -4.56
C PRO A 373 -8.23 19.40 -4.46
N PHE A 374 -7.68 19.76 -3.29
CA PHE A 374 -6.26 19.71 -3.01
C PHE A 374 -5.68 18.29 -3.06
N HIS A 375 -6.28 17.34 -2.32
CA HIS A 375 -5.80 15.95 -2.29
C HIS A 375 -5.97 15.26 -3.65
N ARG A 376 -7.08 15.53 -4.33
CA ARG A 376 -7.34 15.04 -5.70
C ARG A 376 -6.29 15.55 -6.69
N ARG A 377 -5.89 16.82 -6.60
CA ARG A 377 -4.82 17.40 -7.43
C ARG A 377 -3.48 16.74 -7.16
N ILE A 378 -3.11 16.57 -5.88
CA ILE A 378 -1.87 15.86 -5.50
C ILE A 378 -1.86 14.43 -6.06
N TYR A 379 -2.95 13.71 -5.86
CA TYR A 379 -3.07 12.34 -6.36
C TYR A 379 -2.91 12.28 -7.88
N TYR A 380 -3.54 13.18 -8.63
CA TYR A 380 -3.44 13.23 -10.09
C TYR A 380 -1.99 13.44 -10.57
N GLU A 381 -1.25 14.36 -9.94
CA GLU A 381 0.16 14.59 -10.27
C GLU A 381 1.04 13.39 -9.90
N ILE A 382 0.74 12.72 -8.80
CA ILE A 382 1.38 11.46 -8.43
C ILE A 382 1.11 10.37 -9.47
N GLU A 383 -0.14 10.18 -9.86
CA GLU A 383 -0.59 9.21 -10.86
C GLU A 383 0.17 9.39 -12.18
N LYS A 384 0.30 10.65 -12.61
CA LYS A 384 1.01 11.06 -13.81
C LYS A 384 2.52 10.83 -13.67
N GLY A 385 3.11 11.18 -12.53
CA GLY A 385 4.54 11.02 -12.26
C GLY A 385 5.00 9.56 -12.20
N ILE A 386 4.18 8.67 -11.63
CA ILE A 386 4.48 7.23 -11.57
C ILE A 386 4.09 6.48 -12.85
N ASN A 387 3.57 7.16 -13.88
CA ASN A 387 3.07 6.57 -15.14
C ASN A 387 1.94 5.55 -14.95
N LEU A 388 1.07 5.73 -13.94
CA LEU A 388 -0.01 4.77 -13.67
C LEU A 388 -1.01 4.68 -14.84
N LYS A 389 -1.28 5.79 -15.53
CA LYS A 389 -2.13 5.80 -16.73
C LYS A 389 -1.60 4.87 -17.83
N HIS A 390 -0.28 4.84 -18.04
CA HIS A 390 0.34 3.93 -19.00
C HIS A 390 0.17 2.47 -18.60
N ASP A 391 0.26 2.17 -17.30
CA ASP A 391 0.02 0.83 -16.79
C ASP A 391 -1.46 0.44 -16.92
N LYS A 392 -2.40 1.39 -16.81
CA LYS A 392 -3.83 1.18 -17.11
C LYS A 392 -4.02 0.74 -18.54
N GLU A 393 -3.44 1.45 -19.51
CA GLU A 393 -3.54 1.09 -20.92
C GLU A 393 -2.90 -0.27 -21.24
N LYS A 394 -1.71 -0.56 -20.68
CA LYS A 394 -1.09 -1.89 -20.82
C LYS A 394 -1.95 -3.02 -20.25
N PHE A 395 -2.66 -2.74 -19.16
CA PHE A 395 -3.58 -3.70 -18.56
C PHE A 395 -4.78 -3.96 -19.48
N LYS A 396 -5.32 -2.93 -20.15
CA LYS A 396 -6.35 -3.09 -21.21
C LYS A 396 -5.88 -3.99 -22.33
N THR A 397 -4.64 -3.82 -22.79
CA THR A 397 -4.07 -4.65 -23.87
C THR A 397 -4.09 -6.14 -23.51
N ILE A 398 -3.70 -6.51 -22.28
CA ILE A 398 -3.71 -7.91 -21.85
C ILE A 398 -5.12 -8.47 -21.73
N ILE A 399 -6.10 -7.67 -21.30
CA ILE A 399 -7.51 -8.09 -21.33
C ILE A 399 -7.95 -8.36 -22.77
N ASN A 400 -7.62 -7.47 -23.71
CA ASN A 400 -7.98 -7.66 -25.12
C ASN A 400 -7.29 -8.89 -25.72
N GLU A 401 -6.02 -9.16 -25.38
CA GLU A 401 -5.32 -10.38 -25.80
C GLU A 401 -5.99 -11.64 -25.27
N TRP A 402 -6.45 -11.61 -24.01
CA TRP A 402 -7.22 -12.69 -23.42
C TRP A 402 -8.53 -12.94 -24.19
N GLU A 403 -9.29 -11.87 -24.44
CA GLU A 403 -10.55 -11.95 -25.19
C GLU A 403 -10.32 -12.52 -26.59
N GLN A 404 -9.32 -12.03 -27.32
CA GLN A 404 -8.95 -12.54 -28.65
C GLN A 404 -8.57 -14.02 -28.63
N GLU A 405 -7.92 -14.49 -27.57
CA GLU A 405 -7.61 -15.90 -27.44
C GLU A 405 -8.87 -16.74 -27.20
N ILE A 406 -9.82 -16.28 -26.38
CA ILE A 406 -11.14 -16.94 -26.22
C ILE A 406 -11.90 -16.99 -27.54
N GLU A 407 -11.87 -15.93 -28.35
CA GLU A 407 -12.65 -15.88 -29.60
C GLU A 407 -12.28 -16.96 -30.62
N LYS A 408 -11.11 -17.57 -30.49
CA LYS A 408 -10.63 -18.68 -31.32
C LYS A 408 -11.26 -20.03 -30.96
N TRP A 409 -12.07 -20.10 -29.89
CA TRP A 409 -12.73 -21.33 -29.41
C TRP A 409 -14.20 -21.42 -29.87
N GLU A 410 -14.77 -22.63 -29.87
CA GLU A 410 -16.11 -22.93 -30.39
C GLU A 410 -17.28 -22.19 -29.67
N HIS A 411 -18.39 -22.02 -30.40
CA HIS A 411 -19.50 -21.10 -30.08
C HIS A 411 -20.21 -21.30 -28.71
N PRO A 412 -20.48 -22.52 -28.21
CA PRO A 412 -21.17 -22.71 -26.93
C PRO A 412 -20.34 -22.15 -25.75
N ILE A 413 -19.02 -22.33 -25.83
CA ILE A 413 -18.06 -21.89 -24.81
C ILE A 413 -17.95 -20.35 -24.83
N LYS A 414 -17.92 -19.74 -26.03
CA LYS A 414 -17.88 -18.28 -26.20
C LYS A 414 -19.01 -17.54 -25.48
N VAL A 415 -20.21 -18.12 -25.42
CA VAL A 415 -21.39 -17.52 -24.77
C VAL A 415 -21.25 -17.51 -23.25
N LEU A 416 -20.75 -18.58 -22.65
CA LEU A 416 -20.50 -18.66 -21.20
C LEU A 416 -19.43 -17.65 -20.78
N TRP A 417 -18.34 -17.54 -21.54
CA TRP A 417 -17.25 -16.61 -21.24
C TRP A 417 -17.61 -15.12 -21.38
N LYS A 418 -18.44 -14.75 -22.37
CA LYS A 418 -18.91 -13.36 -22.52
C LYS A 418 -19.71 -12.88 -21.32
N LYS A 419 -20.41 -13.77 -20.60
CA LYS A 419 -21.09 -13.42 -19.34
C LYS A 419 -20.12 -13.06 -18.21
N PHE A 420 -18.95 -13.70 -18.16
CA PHE A 420 -17.91 -13.41 -17.16
C PHE A 420 -17.08 -12.15 -17.46
N LEU A 421 -16.89 -11.82 -18.75
CA LEU A 421 -16.05 -10.70 -19.19
C LEU A 421 -16.74 -9.32 -19.21
N SER A 422 -18.07 -9.29 -19.32
CA SER A 422 -18.85 -8.05 -19.43
C SER A 422 -18.54 -6.99 -18.35
N PRO A 423 -18.34 -7.35 -17.05
CA PRO A 423 -18.03 -6.37 -16.01
C PRO A 423 -16.66 -5.69 -16.15
N LEU A 424 -15.73 -6.27 -16.92
CA LEU A 424 -14.37 -5.73 -17.08
C LEU A 424 -14.29 -4.59 -18.08
N ARG A 425 -15.09 -4.64 -19.15
CA ARG A 425 -15.13 -3.59 -20.18
C ARG A 425 -15.66 -2.26 -19.63
N SER A 426 -16.64 -2.30 -18.73
CA SER A 426 -17.19 -1.09 -18.08
C SER A 426 -16.17 -0.31 -17.24
N LEU A 427 -15.03 -0.92 -16.86
CA LEU A 427 -14.00 -0.31 -16.00
C LEU A 427 -13.01 0.56 -16.77
N LEU A 428 -12.83 0.27 -18.05
CA LEU A 428 -11.76 0.82 -18.87
C LEU A 428 -12.15 2.11 -19.58
N GLY A 429 -13.38 2.57 -19.34
CA GLY A 429 -14.05 3.60 -20.11
C GLY A 429 -14.56 2.99 -21.42
N GLY A 430 -15.88 2.89 -21.56
CA GLY A 430 -16.51 2.94 -22.88
C GLY A 430 -16.36 4.33 -23.48
#